data_AF-G0PGC0-F1
#
_entry.id   AF-G0PGC0-F1
#
_cell.length_a   1.000
_cell.length_b   1.000
_cell.length_c   1.000
_cell.angle_alpha   90.00
_cell.angle_beta   90.00
_cell.angle_gamma   90.00
#
_symmetry.space_group_name_H-M   'P 1'
#
loop_
_entity.id
_entity.type
_entity.pdbx_description
1 polymer ?
#
loop_
_entity_poly.entity_id
_entity_poly.type
_entity_poly.pdbx_seq_one_letter_code
_entity_poly.pdbx_strand_id
1 'polypeptide(L)'
;RFHISQLNYEVTSKNLHVFVQRMDGMDIKEILKIMPLSYVLHSYFMLQENFSRAIAHTERETGKPSSVVCILDLKGLNLMDFMNPLSGPAQLARLVVQIWAEYFSDHLCKLLLINPPGIISVMWQVTKRLVDPNTAEKLAFLSNIEDLKKYLEPESIPIEYGGTYRDDTGYADPPEGACKPPRKIIKDEYKAQDYIWNENGLLKAPKGKSFSVKSFHTSEYSVKTSTAGKLVWSYTSSGDIDFEIVRKDAGKEIAIWPKITVTSLKLPEFGEKLVTPGEYILKFTNPSNTWFPVKINCAGEVFNV
;
A
#
# COMPACT_ATOMS: atom_id res chain seq x y z
N ARG A 1 1.90 -6.52 -10.79
CA ARG A 1 2.92 -5.43 -10.72
C ARG A 1 3.84 -5.72 -9.55
N PHE A 2 3.23 -6.00 -8.40
CA PHE A 2 3.81 -6.81 -7.35
C PHE A 2 3.95 -8.26 -7.80
N HIS A 3 4.94 -8.95 -7.25
CA HIS A 3 5.24 -10.36 -7.45
C HIS A 3 4.74 -11.10 -6.21
N ILE A 4 3.48 -11.53 -6.23
CA ILE A 4 2.76 -12.08 -5.06
C ILE A 4 2.07 -13.39 -5.42
N SER A 5 1.79 -14.22 -4.42
CA SER A 5 0.96 -15.41 -4.56
C SER A 5 -0.53 -15.08 -4.53
N GLN A 6 -1.34 -16.05 -4.96
CA GLN A 6 -2.72 -16.11 -4.49
C GLN A 6 -2.75 -16.57 -3.03
N LEU A 7 -3.83 -16.25 -2.33
CA LEU A 7 -4.15 -16.86 -1.06
C LEU A 7 -5.05 -18.07 -1.34
N ASN A 8 -4.48 -19.27 -1.22
CA ASN A 8 -5.25 -20.50 -1.36
C ASN A 8 -5.93 -20.82 -0.03
N TYR A 9 -7.26 -20.96 -0.05
CA TYR A 9 -8.05 -21.19 1.16
C TYR A 9 -8.00 -22.66 1.59
N GLU A 10 -7.71 -23.56 0.66
CA GLU A 10 -7.68 -25.02 0.89
C GLU A 10 -6.30 -25.51 1.38
N VAL A 11 -5.25 -24.71 1.17
CA VAL A 11 -3.89 -25.07 1.59
C VAL A 11 -3.48 -24.24 2.80
N THR A 12 -3.40 -24.89 3.95
CA THR A 12 -3.02 -24.28 5.22
C THR A 12 -1.93 -25.08 5.92
N SER A 13 -1.04 -24.38 6.64
CA SER A 13 -0.18 -25.01 7.65
C SER A 13 -0.96 -25.12 8.94
N LYS A 14 -1.55 -26.29 9.22
CA LYS A 14 -2.58 -26.43 10.26
C LYS A 14 -3.75 -25.48 9.97
N ASN A 15 -3.91 -24.41 10.75
CA ASN A 15 -4.93 -23.38 10.54
C ASN A 15 -4.36 -22.06 10.00
N LEU A 16 -3.08 -22.05 9.59
CA LEU A 16 -2.41 -20.85 9.09
C LEU A 16 -2.46 -20.81 7.57
N HIS A 17 -3.01 -19.73 7.01
CA HIS A 17 -2.85 -19.47 5.59
C HIS A 17 -1.45 -18.91 5.31
N VAL A 18 -0.91 -19.22 4.14
CA VAL A 18 0.41 -18.74 3.71
C VAL A 18 0.26 -17.82 2.52
N PHE A 19 0.82 -16.61 2.63
CA PHE A 19 0.92 -15.64 1.54
C PHE A 19 2.38 -15.37 1.22
N VAL A 20 2.73 -15.32 -0.06
CA VAL A 20 4.12 -15.11 -0.51
C VAL A 20 4.21 -13.81 -1.29
N GLN A 21 5.23 -13.01 -0.98
CA GLN A 21 5.61 -11.83 -1.74
C GLN A 21 7.10 -11.86 -2.03
N ARG A 22 7.47 -11.56 -3.28
CA ARG A 22 8.86 -11.55 -3.75
C ARG A 22 9.27 -10.14 -4.15
N MET A 23 10.47 -9.75 -3.75
CA MET A 23 11.06 -8.48 -4.18
C MET A 23 11.75 -8.59 -5.55
N ASP A 24 12.06 -9.81 -5.98
CA ASP A 24 12.70 -10.05 -7.27
C ASP A 24 11.82 -9.61 -8.45
N GLY A 25 12.41 -8.85 -9.36
CA GLY A 25 11.71 -8.23 -10.50
C GLY A 25 10.78 -7.05 -10.13
N MET A 26 10.62 -6.70 -8.85
CA MET A 26 9.87 -5.51 -8.47
C MET A 26 10.73 -4.24 -8.57
N ASP A 27 10.35 -3.34 -9.47
CA ASP A 27 10.96 -2.01 -9.55
C ASP A 27 10.06 -0.96 -8.88
N ILE A 28 10.32 -0.71 -7.60
CA ILE A 28 9.56 0.26 -6.80
C ILE A 28 9.66 1.66 -7.41
N LYS A 29 10.81 2.05 -7.96
CA LYS A 29 10.99 3.39 -8.54
C LYS A 29 10.12 3.57 -9.78
N GLU A 30 9.94 2.52 -10.57
CA GLU A 30 9.04 2.52 -11.72
C GLU A 30 7.56 2.49 -11.32
N ILE A 31 7.20 1.72 -10.29
CA ILE A 31 5.84 1.70 -9.72
C ILE A 31 5.41 3.11 -9.31
N LEU A 32 6.29 3.86 -8.64
CA LEU A 32 6.05 5.23 -8.18
C LEU A 32 5.86 6.26 -9.32
N LYS A 33 6.11 5.89 -10.59
CA LYS A 33 5.88 6.74 -11.77
C LYS A 33 4.52 6.48 -12.44
N ILE A 34 3.87 5.36 -12.13
CA ILE A 34 2.65 4.93 -12.83
C ILE A 34 1.41 4.92 -11.93
N MET A 35 1.59 4.92 -10.61
CA MET A 35 0.46 4.90 -9.68
C MET A 35 0.74 5.71 -8.42
N PRO A 36 -0.25 6.49 -7.94
CA PRO A 36 -0.16 7.16 -6.65
C PRO A 36 0.02 6.16 -5.49
N LEU A 37 0.60 6.62 -4.39
CA LEU A 37 0.82 5.78 -3.21
C LEU A 37 -0.50 5.31 -2.62
N SER A 38 -1.55 6.15 -2.63
CA SER A 38 -2.89 5.77 -2.14
C SER A 38 -3.44 4.53 -2.84
N TYR A 39 -3.19 4.34 -4.15
CA TYR A 39 -3.60 3.13 -4.87
C TYR A 39 -2.82 1.88 -4.45
N VAL A 40 -1.54 2.06 -4.10
CA VAL A 40 -0.76 0.96 -3.51
C VAL A 40 -1.34 0.59 -2.16
N LEU A 41 -1.62 1.57 -1.29
CA LEU A 41 -2.26 1.33 0.02
C LEU A 41 -3.63 0.65 -0.14
N HIS A 42 -4.46 1.12 -1.07
CA HIS A 42 -5.74 0.49 -1.37
C HIS A 42 -5.58 -0.99 -1.74
N SER A 43 -4.55 -1.34 -2.51
CA SER A 43 -4.27 -2.75 -2.85
C SER A 43 -3.94 -3.59 -1.62
N TYR A 44 -3.22 -3.03 -0.63
CA TYR A 44 -2.95 -3.72 0.63
C TYR A 44 -4.20 -3.83 1.54
N PHE A 45 -5.10 -2.84 1.54
CA PHE A 45 -6.40 -2.97 2.22
C PHE A 45 -7.26 -4.07 1.60
N MET A 46 -7.28 -4.17 0.26
CA MET A 46 -7.98 -5.27 -0.42
C MET A 46 -7.36 -6.63 -0.10
N LEU A 47 -6.03 -6.70 0.04
CA LEU A 47 -5.33 -7.90 0.48
C LEU A 47 -5.71 -8.30 1.90
N GLN A 48 -5.81 -7.32 2.82
CA GLN A 48 -6.27 -7.56 4.18
C GLN A 48 -7.68 -8.14 4.21
N GLU A 49 -8.63 -7.56 3.47
CA GLU A 49 -10.00 -8.10 3.38
C GLU A 49 -10.00 -9.55 2.88
N ASN A 50 -9.11 -9.88 1.93
CA ASN A 50 -8.95 -11.26 1.47
C ASN A 50 -8.41 -12.18 2.60
N PHE A 51 -7.48 -11.69 3.42
CA PHE A 51 -6.96 -12.43 4.58
C PHE A 51 -8.05 -12.68 5.62
N SER A 52 -8.86 -11.67 5.94
CA SER A 52 -9.97 -11.77 6.88
C SER A 52 -10.99 -12.82 6.42
N ARG A 53 -11.30 -12.87 5.12
CA ARG A 53 -12.21 -13.87 4.55
C ARG A 53 -11.66 -15.29 4.64
N ALA A 54 -10.36 -15.48 4.39
CA ALA A 54 -9.71 -16.78 4.50
C ALA A 54 -9.73 -17.28 5.96
N ILE A 55 -9.35 -16.41 6.90
CA ILE A 55 -9.39 -16.70 8.34
C ILE A 55 -10.82 -17.10 8.74
N ALA A 56 -11.83 -16.28 8.41
CA ALA A 56 -13.22 -16.57 8.76
C ALA A 56 -13.73 -17.87 8.13
N HIS A 57 -13.29 -18.20 6.91
CA HIS A 57 -13.60 -19.47 6.27
C HIS A 57 -13.02 -20.65 7.06
N THR A 58 -11.72 -20.63 7.37
CA THR A 58 -11.04 -21.71 8.12
C THR A 58 -11.57 -21.85 9.54
N GLU A 59 -11.87 -20.75 10.22
CA GLU A 59 -12.46 -20.77 11.56
C GLU A 59 -13.86 -21.39 11.56
N ARG A 60 -14.65 -21.11 10.52
CA ARG A 60 -15.99 -21.69 10.34
C ARG A 60 -15.93 -23.20 10.10
N GLU A 61 -15.00 -23.66 9.25
CA GLU A 61 -14.86 -25.07 8.90
C GLU A 61 -14.25 -25.90 10.04
N THR A 62 -13.26 -25.34 10.74
CA THR A 62 -12.47 -26.09 11.73
C THR A 62 -12.91 -25.86 13.19
N GLY A 63 -13.69 -24.81 13.46
CA GLY A 63 -14.07 -24.39 14.82
C GLY A 63 -12.91 -23.92 15.69
N LYS A 64 -11.75 -23.63 15.08
CA LYS A 64 -10.50 -23.27 15.77
C LYS A 64 -9.94 -21.96 15.21
N PRO A 65 -9.22 -21.15 16.02
CA PRO A 65 -8.63 -19.90 15.54
C PRO A 65 -7.74 -20.09 14.31
N SER A 66 -7.75 -19.09 13.42
CA SER A 66 -6.94 -19.04 12.21
C SER A 66 -6.17 -17.71 12.11
N SER A 67 -5.16 -17.67 11.24
CA SER A 67 -4.32 -16.50 11.01
C SER A 67 -3.57 -16.64 9.67
N VAL A 68 -2.87 -15.60 9.25
CA VAL A 68 -2.00 -15.59 8.07
C VAL A 68 -0.54 -15.48 8.49
N VAL A 69 0.33 -16.23 7.80
CA VAL A 69 1.78 -16.04 7.80
C VAL A 69 2.20 -15.55 6.42
N CYS A 70 2.97 -14.48 6.39
CA CYS A 70 3.52 -13.94 5.15
C CYS A 70 4.99 -14.35 5.01
N ILE A 71 5.37 -14.87 3.84
CA ILE A 71 6.75 -15.08 3.44
C ILE A 71 7.14 -13.91 2.54
N LEU A 72 8.18 -13.16 2.93
CA LEU A 72 8.73 -12.06 2.13
C LEU A 72 10.15 -12.43 1.67
N ASP A 73 10.28 -12.73 0.38
CA ASP A 73 11.56 -13.01 -0.25
C ASP A 73 12.26 -11.71 -0.65
N LEU A 74 13.34 -11.38 0.05
CA LEU A 74 14.09 -10.15 -0.13
C LEU A 74 15.14 -10.23 -1.26
N LYS A 75 15.21 -11.36 -1.97
CA LYS A 75 16.08 -11.49 -3.15
C LYS A 75 15.78 -10.38 -4.15
N GLY A 76 16.83 -9.75 -4.68
CA GLY A 76 16.72 -8.64 -5.63
C GLY A 76 16.48 -7.26 -5.01
N LEU A 77 16.26 -7.18 -3.69
CA LEU A 77 16.11 -5.90 -3.00
C LEU A 77 17.44 -5.13 -2.96
N ASN A 78 17.43 -3.87 -3.40
CA ASN A 78 18.57 -2.98 -3.25
C ASN A 78 18.49 -2.20 -1.93
N LEU A 79 19.31 -2.58 -0.94
CA LEU A 79 19.29 -1.95 0.39
C LEU A 79 19.61 -0.44 0.36
N MET A 80 20.40 0.02 -0.61
CA MET A 80 20.76 1.44 -0.75
C MET A 80 19.54 2.33 -0.99
N ASP A 81 18.49 1.79 -1.62
CA ASP A 81 17.24 2.53 -1.88
C ASP A 81 16.48 2.85 -0.59
N PHE A 82 16.75 2.11 0.50
CA PHE A 82 16.10 2.26 1.80
C PHE A 82 16.99 2.98 2.84
N MET A 83 18.23 3.31 2.51
CA MET A 83 19.13 4.03 3.43
C MET A 83 18.72 5.48 3.65
N ASN A 84 18.15 6.13 2.64
CA ASN A 84 17.56 7.46 2.79
C ASN A 84 16.07 7.32 3.13
N PRO A 85 15.62 7.66 4.36
CA PRO A 85 14.22 7.52 4.77
C PRO A 85 13.26 8.43 3.98
N LEU A 86 13.79 9.42 3.25
CA LEU A 86 13.04 10.32 2.38
C LEU A 86 13.00 9.84 0.92
N SER A 87 13.62 8.71 0.59
CA SER A 87 13.49 8.12 -0.75
C SER A 87 12.06 7.62 -0.97
N GLY A 88 11.60 7.63 -2.23
CA GLY A 88 10.30 7.07 -2.58
C GLY A 88 10.13 5.60 -2.15
N PRO A 89 11.12 4.70 -2.39
CA PRO A 89 11.05 3.33 -1.90
C PRO A 89 10.95 3.20 -0.37
N ALA A 90 11.71 4.01 0.38
CA ALA A 90 11.64 4.00 1.84
C ALA A 90 10.29 4.50 2.34
N GLN A 91 9.74 5.57 1.74
CA GLN A 91 8.41 6.08 2.06
C GLN A 91 7.32 5.04 1.80
N LEU A 92 7.33 4.39 0.63
CA LEU A 92 6.38 3.31 0.33
C LEU A 92 6.51 2.16 1.34
N ALA A 93 7.73 1.72 1.64
CA ALA A 93 7.95 0.66 2.62
C ALA A 93 7.43 1.05 4.01
N ARG A 94 7.65 2.28 4.47
CA ARG A 94 7.07 2.76 5.74
C ARG A 94 5.55 2.69 5.74
N LEU A 95 4.90 3.16 4.67
CA LEU A 95 3.43 3.15 4.60
C LEU A 95 2.86 1.72 4.58
N VAL A 96 3.49 0.81 3.82
CA VAL A 96 3.08 -0.60 3.78
C VAL A 96 3.29 -1.27 5.14
N VAL A 97 4.43 -1.04 5.79
CA VAL A 97 4.68 -1.51 7.16
C VAL A 97 3.65 -0.95 8.12
N GLN A 98 3.31 0.34 8.04
CA GLN A 98 2.34 0.95 8.93
C GLN A 98 0.96 0.31 8.74
N ILE A 99 0.57 0.02 7.49
CA ILE A 99 -0.65 -0.76 7.24
C ILE A 99 -0.55 -2.14 7.89
N TRP A 100 0.60 -2.80 7.80
CA TRP A 100 0.80 -4.10 8.47
C TRP A 100 0.71 -4.00 9.99
N ALA A 101 1.28 -2.94 10.58
CA ALA A 101 1.30 -2.67 12.01
C ALA A 101 -0.10 -2.40 12.56
N GLU A 102 -0.85 -1.54 11.88
CA GLU A 102 -2.14 -1.04 12.37
C GLU A 102 -3.30 -1.96 12.02
N TYR A 103 -3.28 -2.59 10.82
CA TYR A 103 -4.45 -3.30 10.29
C TYR A 103 -4.20 -4.79 10.05
N PHE A 104 -2.98 -5.19 9.71
CA PHE A 104 -2.67 -6.62 9.63
C PHE A 104 -2.37 -7.22 10.99
N SER A 105 -2.18 -6.42 12.04
CA SER A 105 -1.76 -6.94 13.34
C SER A 105 -2.75 -7.95 13.94
N ASP A 106 -4.05 -7.81 13.67
CA ASP A 106 -5.08 -8.74 14.13
C ASP A 106 -5.09 -10.07 13.36
N HIS A 107 -4.58 -10.08 12.12
CA HIS A 107 -4.64 -11.24 11.22
C HIS A 107 -3.28 -11.89 10.96
N LEU A 108 -2.18 -11.14 11.08
CA LEU A 108 -0.82 -11.56 10.76
C LEU A 108 -0.13 -12.10 12.01
N CYS A 109 0.14 -13.40 12.00
CA CYS A 109 0.90 -14.06 13.05
C CYS A 109 2.40 -13.72 12.95
N LYS A 110 2.98 -13.87 11.74
CA LYS A 110 4.41 -13.64 11.46
C LYS A 110 4.66 -13.20 10.03
N LEU A 111 5.68 -12.35 9.85
CA LEU A 111 6.32 -12.05 8.57
C LEU A 111 7.71 -12.70 8.55
N LEU A 112 7.86 -13.76 7.77
CA LEU A 112 9.09 -14.53 7.61
C LEU A 112 9.89 -13.93 6.45
N LEU A 113 11.02 -13.29 6.75
CA LEU A 113 11.89 -12.66 5.77
C LEU A 113 13.02 -13.60 5.38
N ILE A 114 13.07 -13.99 4.10
CA ILE A 114 14.08 -14.91 3.55
C ILE A 114 14.98 -14.17 2.55
N ASN A 115 16.14 -14.77 2.25
CA ASN A 115 17.14 -14.23 1.30
C ASN A 115 17.51 -12.75 1.52
N PRO A 116 17.90 -12.34 2.75
CA PRO A 116 18.28 -10.96 2.98
C PRO A 116 19.49 -10.56 2.10
N PRO A 117 19.47 -9.36 1.46
CA PRO A 117 20.53 -8.92 0.54
C PRO A 117 21.85 -8.54 1.24
N GLY A 118 21.93 -8.70 2.56
CA GLY A 118 23.07 -8.31 3.38
C GLY A 118 23.01 -8.96 4.76
N ILE A 119 23.85 -8.49 5.68
CA ILE A 119 23.94 -9.04 7.03
C ILE A 119 22.65 -8.70 7.80
N ILE A 120 22.07 -9.69 8.48
CA ILE A 120 20.82 -9.56 9.25
C ILE A 120 20.87 -8.41 10.27
N SER A 121 22.03 -8.16 10.89
CA SER A 121 22.20 -7.03 11.81
C SER A 121 21.94 -5.67 11.15
N VAL A 122 22.35 -5.49 9.89
CA VAL A 122 22.09 -4.28 9.10
C VAL A 122 20.61 -4.19 8.72
N MET A 123 20.00 -5.31 8.33
CA MET A 123 18.56 -5.36 8.05
C MET A 123 17.72 -4.96 9.27
N TRP A 124 18.12 -5.38 10.47
CA TRP A 124 17.47 -4.94 11.70
C TRP A 124 17.66 -3.46 11.98
N GLN A 125 18.82 -2.86 11.66
CA GLN A 125 19.01 -1.41 11.79
C GLN A 125 18.08 -0.62 10.87
N VAL A 126 17.89 -1.09 9.63
CA VAL A 126 16.93 -0.48 8.70
C VAL A 126 15.50 -0.66 9.21
N THR A 127 15.14 -1.88 9.62
CA THR A 127 13.81 -2.24 10.14
C THR A 127 13.40 -1.39 11.33
N LYS A 128 14.28 -1.20 12.33
CA LYS A 128 14.03 -0.36 13.51
C LYS A 128 13.76 1.12 13.20
N ARG A 129 14.09 1.59 11.99
CA ARG A 129 13.77 2.95 11.52
C ARG A 129 12.43 3.02 10.81
N LEU A 130 11.89 1.89 10.36
CA LEU A 130 10.67 1.81 9.56
C LEU A 130 9.47 1.34 10.37
N VAL A 131 9.69 0.51 11.40
CA VAL A 131 8.64 -0.22 12.11
C VAL A 131 8.66 0.10 13.61
N ASP A 132 7.49 0.09 14.25
CA ASP A 132 7.37 0.20 15.71
C ASP A 132 7.72 -1.13 16.42
N PRO A 133 7.95 -1.14 17.74
CA PRO A 133 8.34 -2.34 18.48
C PRO A 133 7.38 -3.53 18.33
N ASN A 134 6.07 -3.30 18.34
CA ASN A 134 5.08 -4.40 18.25
C ASN A 134 5.14 -5.06 16.86
N THR A 135 5.33 -4.26 15.82
CA THR A 135 5.53 -4.77 14.46
C THR A 135 6.85 -5.52 14.34
N ALA A 136 7.93 -5.00 14.95
CA ALA A 136 9.23 -5.66 14.94
C ALA A 136 9.19 -7.08 15.53
N GLU A 137 8.37 -7.32 16.57
CA GLU A 137 8.19 -8.64 17.17
C GLU A 137 7.55 -9.66 16.22
N LYS A 138 6.80 -9.21 15.20
CA LYS A 138 6.18 -10.09 14.20
C LYS A 138 7.13 -10.47 13.06
N LEU A 139 8.29 -9.82 12.97
CA LEU A 139 9.29 -10.08 11.94
C LEU A 139 10.23 -11.21 12.36
N ALA A 140 10.55 -12.10 11.43
CA ALA A 140 11.59 -13.11 11.62
C ALA A 140 12.50 -13.16 10.39
N PHE A 141 13.72 -12.66 10.53
CA PHE A 141 14.76 -12.83 9.51
C PHE A 141 15.34 -14.24 9.59
N LEU A 142 15.23 -15.00 8.51
CA LEU A 142 15.75 -16.36 8.42
C LEU A 142 17.06 -16.36 7.64
N SER A 143 18.14 -16.81 8.29
CA SER A 143 19.45 -16.97 7.65
C SER A 143 19.48 -18.16 6.68
N ASN A 144 18.66 -19.17 6.95
CA ASN A 144 18.52 -20.38 6.13
C ASN A 144 17.05 -20.53 5.76
N ILE A 145 16.76 -20.74 4.47
CA ILE A 145 15.39 -20.90 3.96
C ILE A 145 14.71 -22.12 4.60
N GLU A 146 15.46 -23.20 4.90
CA GLU A 146 14.93 -24.40 5.55
C GLU A 146 14.29 -24.12 6.92
N ASP A 147 14.65 -23.00 7.57
CA ASP A 147 14.05 -22.59 8.83
C ASP A 147 12.56 -22.22 8.69
N LEU A 148 12.03 -22.06 7.47
CA LEU A 148 10.58 -21.95 7.23
C LEU A 148 9.82 -23.13 7.85
N LYS A 149 10.39 -24.34 7.85
CA LYS A 149 9.81 -25.56 8.44
C LYS A 149 9.67 -25.51 9.97
N LYS A 150 10.32 -24.55 10.62
CA LYS A 150 10.10 -24.28 12.06
C LYS A 150 8.77 -23.56 12.32
N TYR A 151 8.19 -22.93 11.29
CA TYR A 151 6.99 -22.11 11.39
C TYR A 151 5.80 -22.71 10.62
N LEU A 152 6.07 -23.43 9.53
CA LEU A 152 5.07 -23.88 8.57
C LEU A 152 5.24 -25.36 8.24
N GLU A 153 4.13 -26.07 8.00
CA GLU A 153 4.14 -27.44 7.49
C GLU A 153 4.60 -27.47 6.02
N PRO A 154 5.39 -28.47 5.57
CA PRO A 154 5.98 -28.51 4.22
C PRO A 154 4.98 -28.34 3.07
N GLU A 155 3.76 -28.87 3.19
CA GLU A 155 2.67 -28.79 2.22
C GLU A 155 2.15 -27.39 1.95
N SER A 156 2.49 -26.43 2.82
CA SER A 156 2.12 -25.01 2.68
C SER A 156 3.27 -24.13 2.21
N ILE A 157 4.50 -24.67 2.15
CA ILE A 157 5.71 -23.96 1.73
C ILE A 157 5.92 -24.24 0.23
N PRO A 158 6.11 -23.22 -0.63
CA PRO A 158 6.42 -23.42 -2.04
C PRO A 158 7.64 -24.33 -2.25
N ILE A 159 7.62 -25.14 -3.32
CA ILE A 159 8.74 -26.03 -3.68
C ILE A 159 10.06 -25.27 -3.81
N GLU A 160 10.04 -24.05 -4.38
CA GLU A 160 11.26 -23.23 -4.51
C GLU A 160 11.90 -22.83 -3.17
N TYR A 161 11.16 -22.95 -2.07
CA TYR A 161 11.61 -22.67 -0.70
C TYR A 161 11.74 -23.95 0.15
N GLY A 162 11.82 -25.12 -0.47
CA GLY A 162 12.12 -26.40 0.19
C GLY A 162 10.91 -27.12 0.78
N GLY A 163 9.68 -26.67 0.46
CA GLY A 163 8.44 -27.36 0.78
C GLY A 163 7.92 -28.27 -0.33
N THR A 164 6.62 -28.50 -0.34
CA THR A 164 5.93 -29.34 -1.34
C THR A 164 4.73 -28.66 -2.00
N TYR A 165 4.42 -27.41 -1.65
CA TYR A 165 3.33 -26.65 -2.27
C TYR A 165 3.66 -26.27 -3.72
N ARG A 166 2.68 -26.47 -4.61
CA ARG A 166 2.68 -26.03 -6.01
C ARG A 166 1.35 -25.36 -6.34
N ASP A 167 1.38 -24.32 -7.17
CA ASP A 167 0.17 -23.69 -7.67
C ASP A 167 -0.33 -24.36 -8.97
N ASP A 168 -1.34 -25.22 -8.83
CA ASP A 168 -1.96 -25.92 -9.97
C ASP A 168 -3.07 -25.10 -10.66
N THR A 169 -3.37 -23.88 -10.20
CA THR A 169 -4.41 -23.02 -10.79
C THR A 169 -3.96 -22.30 -12.07
N GLY A 170 -2.65 -22.28 -12.34
CA GLY A 170 -2.04 -21.54 -13.44
C GLY A 170 -1.85 -20.04 -13.16
N TYR A 171 -1.96 -19.60 -11.90
CA TYR A 171 -1.69 -18.22 -11.54
C TYR A 171 -0.19 -17.91 -11.47
N ALA A 172 0.59 -18.79 -10.85
CA ALA A 172 2.04 -18.71 -10.74
C ALA A 172 2.73 -19.15 -12.04
N ASP A 173 3.88 -18.53 -12.31
CA ASP A 173 4.72 -18.90 -13.44
C ASP A 173 6.21 -18.76 -13.05
N PRO A 174 6.96 -19.88 -12.89
CA PRO A 174 6.48 -21.27 -13.03
C PRO A 174 5.62 -21.70 -11.81
N PRO A 175 4.81 -22.79 -11.92
CA PRO A 175 3.92 -23.26 -10.85
C PRO A 175 4.58 -23.48 -9.48
N GLU A 176 5.86 -23.87 -9.46
CA GLU A 176 6.66 -24.09 -8.25
C GLU A 176 6.95 -22.80 -7.46
N GLY A 177 6.84 -21.64 -8.13
CA GLY A 177 7.17 -20.34 -7.56
C GLY A 177 6.06 -19.68 -6.75
N ALA A 178 4.86 -20.28 -6.71
CA ALA A 178 3.64 -19.81 -6.03
C ALA A 178 3.16 -18.38 -6.38
N CYS A 179 3.95 -17.59 -7.08
CA CYS A 179 3.73 -16.18 -7.36
C CYS A 179 3.69 -15.92 -8.86
N LYS A 180 2.91 -14.91 -9.24
CA LYS A 180 2.86 -14.43 -10.62
C LYS A 180 4.01 -13.46 -10.89
N PRO A 181 4.80 -13.64 -11.98
CA PRO A 181 5.84 -12.70 -12.35
C PRO A 181 5.32 -11.27 -12.46
N PRO A 182 6.10 -10.27 -11.99
CA PRO A 182 5.68 -8.89 -12.03
C PRO A 182 5.70 -8.41 -13.49
N ARG A 183 4.58 -7.82 -13.94
CA ARG A 183 4.53 -7.19 -15.26
C ARG A 183 5.52 -6.02 -15.32
N LYS A 184 6.52 -6.11 -16.20
CA LYS A 184 7.48 -5.04 -16.50
C LYS A 184 6.74 -3.74 -16.82
N ILE A 185 7.21 -2.64 -16.23
CA ILE A 185 6.69 -1.31 -16.48
C ILE A 185 7.46 -0.72 -17.66
N ILE A 186 6.73 -0.17 -18.62
CA ILE A 186 7.31 0.55 -19.77
C ILE A 186 6.96 2.04 -19.68
N LYS A 187 7.74 2.88 -20.36
CA LYS A 187 7.62 4.34 -20.29
C LYS A 187 6.25 4.87 -20.70
N ASP A 188 5.58 4.20 -21.64
CA ASP A 188 4.25 4.59 -22.12
C ASP A 188 3.16 4.50 -21.03
N GLU A 189 3.45 3.81 -19.92
CA GLU A 189 2.55 3.68 -18.78
C GLU A 189 2.77 4.76 -17.72
N TYR A 190 3.79 5.61 -17.90
CA TYR A 190 4.09 6.70 -16.99
C TYR A 190 2.96 7.70 -16.98
N LYS A 191 2.55 8.09 -15.78
CA LYS A 191 1.51 9.11 -15.61
C LYS A 191 2.19 10.46 -15.48
N ALA A 192 1.81 11.39 -16.36
CA ALA A 192 2.19 12.79 -16.24
C ALA A 192 1.43 13.45 -15.10
N GLN A 193 1.88 14.63 -14.66
CA GLN A 193 1.21 15.40 -13.62
C GLN A 193 -0.23 15.77 -14.00
N ASP A 194 -0.47 16.02 -15.28
CA ASP A 194 -1.80 16.34 -15.82
C ASP A 194 -2.64 15.10 -16.19
N TYR A 195 -2.17 13.88 -15.91
CA TYR A 195 -2.82 12.64 -16.33
C TYR A 195 -4.32 12.61 -16.00
N ILE A 196 -4.70 12.86 -14.75
CA ILE A 196 -6.11 12.77 -14.34
C ILE A 196 -6.99 13.83 -15.03
N TRP A 197 -6.42 14.97 -15.39
CA TRP A 197 -7.14 16.04 -16.09
C TRP A 197 -7.32 15.68 -17.57
N ASN A 198 -6.29 15.12 -18.21
CA ASN A 198 -6.37 14.64 -19.59
C ASN A 198 -7.43 13.55 -19.77
N GLU A 199 -7.47 12.59 -18.85
CA GLU A 199 -8.50 11.52 -18.83
C GLU A 199 -9.93 12.09 -18.67
N ASN A 200 -10.04 13.32 -18.18
CA ASN A 200 -11.28 14.06 -17.98
C ASN A 200 -11.50 15.18 -19.00
N GLY A 201 -10.76 15.17 -20.12
CA GLY A 201 -10.96 16.09 -21.24
C GLY A 201 -10.31 17.48 -21.07
N LEU A 202 -9.50 17.69 -20.04
CA LEU A 202 -8.73 18.94 -19.86
C LEU A 202 -7.26 18.73 -20.20
N LEU A 203 -6.75 19.52 -21.15
CA LEU A 203 -5.33 19.51 -21.54
C LEU A 203 -4.38 20.05 -20.46
N LYS A 204 -4.91 20.79 -19.47
CA LYS A 204 -4.15 21.39 -18.37
C LYS A 204 -4.98 21.36 -17.09
N ALA A 205 -4.30 21.19 -15.96
CA ALA A 205 -4.92 21.33 -14.66
C ALA A 205 -5.66 22.67 -14.50
N PRO A 206 -6.83 22.69 -13.84
CA PRO A 206 -7.51 23.92 -13.48
C PRO A 206 -6.69 24.72 -12.47
N LYS A 207 -7.10 25.98 -12.24
CA LYS A 207 -6.41 26.85 -11.29
C LYS A 207 -6.49 26.29 -9.87
N GLY A 208 -5.38 25.75 -9.39
CA GLY A 208 -5.24 25.21 -8.05
C GLY A 208 -4.95 26.25 -6.97
N LYS A 209 -4.59 25.75 -5.79
CA LYS A 209 -4.13 26.54 -4.63
C LYS A 209 -2.92 25.87 -3.99
N SER A 210 -2.03 26.71 -3.47
CA SER A 210 -0.89 26.27 -2.67
C SER A 210 -1.12 26.58 -1.19
N PHE A 211 -0.79 25.63 -0.33
CA PHE A 211 -0.86 25.78 1.12
C PHE A 211 0.50 25.51 1.77
N SER A 212 0.72 26.13 2.93
CA SER A 212 1.81 25.81 3.86
C SER A 212 1.17 25.40 5.18
N VAL A 213 1.01 24.09 5.37
CA VAL A 213 0.22 23.51 6.46
C VAL A 213 1.13 23.27 7.68
N LYS A 214 0.94 24.07 8.73
CA LYS A 214 1.68 23.93 10.00
C LYS A 214 1.30 22.63 10.72
N SER A 215 2.16 22.17 11.61
CA SER A 215 1.93 21.00 12.49
C SER A 215 0.53 21.03 13.12
N PHE A 216 -0.20 19.92 13.02
CA PHE A 216 -1.57 19.72 13.52
C PHE A 216 -2.63 20.72 13.01
N HIS A 217 -2.33 21.48 11.96
CA HIS A 217 -3.31 22.35 11.31
C HIS A 217 -3.90 21.67 10.09
N THR A 218 -5.13 22.08 9.76
CA THR A 218 -5.85 21.66 8.55
C THR A 218 -5.98 22.84 7.59
N SER A 219 -5.73 22.59 6.31
CA SER A 219 -6.07 23.50 5.22
C SER A 219 -7.17 22.89 4.35
N GLU A 220 -8.08 23.72 3.87
CA GLU A 220 -9.26 23.30 3.13
C GLU A 220 -9.30 23.90 1.72
N TYR A 221 -9.67 23.07 0.75
CA TYR A 221 -9.99 23.48 -0.62
C TYR A 221 -11.43 23.07 -0.94
N SER A 222 -12.30 24.05 -1.12
CA SER A 222 -13.74 23.85 -1.37
C SER A 222 -14.05 23.84 -2.87
N VAL A 223 -14.82 22.84 -3.29
CA VAL A 223 -15.37 22.68 -4.64
C VAL A 223 -16.88 22.60 -4.52
N LYS A 224 -17.58 23.54 -5.16
CA LYS A 224 -19.05 23.60 -5.15
C LYS A 224 -19.59 23.23 -6.52
N THR A 225 -20.69 22.48 -6.53
CA THR A 225 -21.43 22.17 -7.76
C THR A 225 -22.93 22.27 -7.51
N SER A 226 -23.65 22.81 -8.50
CA SER A 226 -25.12 22.86 -8.54
C SER A 226 -25.72 21.69 -9.32
N THR A 227 -24.90 20.91 -10.02
CA THR A 227 -25.30 19.75 -10.82
C THR A 227 -24.63 18.48 -10.31
N ALA A 228 -25.25 17.33 -10.60
CA ALA A 228 -24.55 16.07 -10.46
C ALA A 228 -23.40 16.01 -11.49
N GLY A 229 -22.30 15.37 -11.12
CA GLY A 229 -21.13 15.32 -11.96
C GLY A 229 -20.05 14.42 -11.37
N LYS A 230 -18.82 14.60 -11.83
CA LYS A 230 -17.65 13.86 -11.38
C LYS A 230 -16.64 14.84 -10.79
N LEU A 231 -16.43 14.76 -9.47
CA LEU A 231 -15.37 15.48 -8.78
C LEU A 231 -14.05 14.81 -9.15
N VAL A 232 -13.13 15.58 -9.70
CA VAL A 232 -11.75 15.16 -10.02
C VAL A 232 -10.81 16.03 -9.22
N TRP A 233 -9.79 15.41 -8.62
CA TRP A 233 -8.80 16.12 -7.83
C TRP A 233 -7.38 15.64 -8.12
N SER A 234 -6.42 16.53 -7.85
CA SER A 234 -5.00 16.22 -7.89
C SER A 234 -4.27 17.07 -6.85
N TYR A 235 -3.31 16.48 -6.14
CA TYR A 235 -2.42 17.22 -5.25
C TYR A 235 -1.02 16.62 -5.16
N THR A 236 -0.06 17.46 -4.81
CA THR A 236 1.29 17.08 -4.38
C THR A 236 1.55 17.57 -2.97
N SER A 237 2.34 16.84 -2.19
CA SER A 237 2.71 17.18 -0.82
C SER A 237 4.22 17.03 -0.60
N SER A 238 4.82 18.00 0.09
CA SER A 238 6.25 17.95 0.41
C SER A 238 6.62 16.99 1.55
N GLY A 239 5.62 16.34 2.15
CA GLY A 239 5.72 15.44 3.28
C GLY A 239 4.38 14.77 3.56
N ASP A 240 4.32 13.99 4.65
CA ASP A 240 3.13 13.20 4.99
C ASP A 240 1.96 14.16 5.29
N ILE A 241 0.81 13.91 4.68
CA ILE A 241 -0.42 14.65 4.89
C ILE A 241 -1.57 13.68 5.10
N ASP A 242 -2.39 13.96 6.10
CA ASP A 242 -3.70 13.33 6.24
C ASP A 242 -4.64 14.00 5.23
N PHE A 243 -5.04 13.24 4.22
CA PHE A 243 -5.96 13.67 3.18
C PHE A 243 -7.31 12.97 3.32
N GLU A 244 -8.38 13.76 3.33
CA GLU A 244 -9.75 13.28 3.25
C GLU A 244 -10.57 14.20 2.34
N ILE A 245 -11.69 13.68 1.83
CA ILE A 245 -12.69 14.51 1.16
C ILE A 245 -14.02 14.31 1.87
N VAL A 246 -14.63 15.42 2.29
CA VAL A 246 -15.94 15.44 2.93
C VAL A 246 -16.94 16.23 2.10
N ARG A 247 -18.20 15.84 2.15
CA ARG A 247 -19.33 16.65 1.68
C ARG A 247 -19.93 17.39 2.88
N LYS A 248 -20.16 18.70 2.75
CA LYS A 248 -20.96 19.45 3.72
C LYS A 248 -22.44 19.30 3.39
N ASP A 249 -23.22 18.81 4.36
CA ASP A 249 -24.66 18.67 4.26
C ASP A 249 -25.31 19.07 5.59
N ALA A 250 -26.20 20.07 5.56
CA ALA A 250 -26.91 20.60 6.73
C ALA A 250 -26.01 20.85 7.97
N GLY A 251 -24.78 21.34 7.76
CA GLY A 251 -23.82 21.62 8.84
C GLY A 251 -23.03 20.39 9.35
N LYS A 252 -23.27 19.20 8.79
CA LYS A 252 -22.49 17.98 9.04
C LYS A 252 -21.50 17.73 7.91
N GLU A 253 -20.36 17.14 8.25
CA GLU A 253 -19.37 16.66 7.29
C GLU A 253 -19.54 15.14 7.11
N ILE A 254 -19.76 14.71 5.87
CA ILE A 254 -19.91 13.30 5.51
C ILE A 254 -18.70 12.91 4.67
N ALA A 255 -17.89 11.96 5.14
CA ALA A 255 -16.73 11.49 4.38
C ALA A 255 -17.16 10.84 3.06
N ILE A 256 -16.62 11.34 1.95
CA ILE A 256 -16.78 10.73 0.62
C ILE A 256 -15.47 10.12 0.12
N TRP A 257 -14.34 10.48 0.72
CA TRP A 257 -13.05 9.82 0.51
C TRP A 257 -12.41 9.57 1.87
N PRO A 258 -11.90 8.34 2.14
CA PRO A 258 -11.38 8.00 3.45
C PRO A 258 -10.18 8.87 3.82
N LYS A 259 -10.02 9.13 5.12
CA LYS A 259 -8.84 9.78 5.67
C LYS A 259 -7.65 8.85 5.55
N ILE A 260 -6.67 9.23 4.73
CA ILE A 260 -5.43 8.47 4.52
C ILE A 260 -4.21 9.37 4.69
N THR A 261 -3.14 8.82 5.25
CA THR A 261 -1.86 9.53 5.41
C THR A 261 -0.91 9.11 4.29
N VAL A 262 -0.51 10.05 3.42
CA VAL A 262 0.40 9.79 2.30
C VAL A 262 1.31 10.99 2.00
N THR A 263 2.48 10.74 1.39
CA THR A 263 3.34 11.76 0.79
C THR A 263 3.28 11.68 -0.74
N SER A 264 3.32 12.81 -1.44
CA SER A 264 3.27 12.84 -2.90
C SER A 264 4.25 13.86 -3.52
N LEU A 265 5.43 13.40 -3.94
CA LEU A 265 6.49 14.28 -4.44
C LEU A 265 6.69 14.25 -5.96
N LYS A 266 6.51 13.11 -6.62
CA LYS A 266 6.80 12.95 -8.07
C LYS A 266 5.54 12.80 -8.89
N LEU A 267 4.76 11.78 -8.59
CA LEU A 267 3.44 11.59 -9.16
C LEU A 267 2.41 12.16 -8.18
N PRO A 268 1.52 13.08 -8.60
CA PRO A 268 0.49 13.60 -7.71
C PRO A 268 -0.41 12.48 -7.22
N GLU A 269 -0.95 12.66 -6.03
CA GLU A 269 -2.15 11.95 -5.61
C GLU A 269 -3.33 12.51 -6.36
N PHE A 270 -4.14 11.64 -6.94
CA PHE A 270 -5.30 12.05 -7.72
C PHE A 270 -6.39 11.00 -7.62
N GLY A 271 -7.61 11.42 -7.93
CA GLY A 271 -8.73 10.53 -8.04
C GLY A 271 -9.94 11.22 -8.64
N GLU A 272 -10.99 10.43 -8.80
CA GLU A 272 -12.27 10.91 -9.26
C GLU A 272 -13.41 10.19 -8.55
N LYS A 273 -14.53 10.88 -8.36
CA LYS A 273 -15.72 10.34 -7.70
C LYS A 273 -16.98 11.00 -8.24
N LEU A 274 -18.01 10.20 -8.51
CA LEU A 274 -19.34 10.71 -8.84
C LEU A 274 -19.92 11.44 -7.63
N VAL A 275 -20.48 12.62 -7.87
CA VAL A 275 -20.98 13.55 -6.85
C VAL A 275 -22.32 14.14 -7.25
N THR A 276 -23.14 14.46 -6.26
CA THR A 276 -24.41 15.19 -6.43
C THR A 276 -24.23 16.68 -6.15
N PRO A 277 -25.22 17.55 -6.41
CA PRO A 277 -25.15 18.95 -6.01
C PRO A 277 -24.76 19.13 -4.52
N GLY A 278 -23.84 20.04 -4.24
CA GLY A 278 -23.32 20.27 -2.89
C GLY A 278 -21.94 20.93 -2.85
N GLU A 279 -21.43 21.06 -1.63
CA GLU A 279 -20.07 21.53 -1.34
C GLU A 279 -19.19 20.36 -0.87
N TYR A 280 -18.06 20.18 -1.56
CA TYR A 280 -17.06 19.17 -1.28
C TYR A 280 -15.77 19.82 -0.83
N ILE A 281 -15.15 19.29 0.21
CA ILE A 281 -13.97 19.88 0.82
C ILE A 281 -12.85 18.85 0.85
N LEU A 282 -11.77 19.19 0.15
CA LEU A 282 -10.49 18.49 0.25
C LEU A 282 -9.79 19.04 1.49
N LYS A 283 -9.57 18.20 2.49
CA LYS A 283 -8.95 18.57 3.77
C LYS A 283 -7.55 17.99 3.83
N PHE A 284 -6.59 18.86 4.14
CA PHE A 284 -5.17 18.54 4.24
C PHE A 284 -4.72 18.84 5.66
N THR A 285 -4.53 17.81 6.49
CA THR A 285 -4.07 17.96 7.86
C THR A 285 -2.63 17.50 8.00
N ASN A 286 -1.74 18.32 8.56
CA ASN A 286 -0.36 17.93 8.81
C ASN A 286 -0.31 17.10 10.12
N PRO A 287 -0.05 15.78 10.05
CA PRO A 287 -0.05 14.92 11.24
C PRO A 287 1.26 15.02 12.04
N SER A 288 2.28 15.69 11.48
CA SER A 288 3.62 15.69 12.08
C SER A 288 3.68 16.56 13.33
N ASN A 289 4.41 16.09 14.34
CA ASN A 289 4.77 16.86 15.52
C ASN A 289 6.07 17.68 15.31
N THR A 290 6.46 17.90 14.05
CA THR A 290 7.67 18.67 13.70
C THR A 290 7.31 20.11 13.42
N TRP A 291 8.26 21.01 13.62
CA TRP A 291 8.09 22.45 13.34
C TRP A 291 8.10 22.79 11.84
N PHE A 292 8.34 21.81 10.96
CA PHE A 292 8.38 22.01 9.52
C PHE A 292 6.97 21.98 8.91
N PRO A 293 6.53 23.05 8.22
CA PRO A 293 5.25 23.03 7.52
C PRO A 293 5.32 22.13 6.27
N VAL A 294 4.20 21.48 5.95
CA VAL A 294 4.04 20.69 4.73
C VAL A 294 3.48 21.59 3.64
N LYS A 295 4.17 21.67 2.50
CA LYS A 295 3.69 22.39 1.32
C LYS A 295 2.75 21.49 0.52
N ILE A 296 1.56 22.00 0.21
CA ILE A 296 0.57 21.33 -0.63
C ILE A 296 0.33 22.17 -1.87
N ASN A 297 0.28 21.54 -3.05
CA ASN A 297 -0.30 22.14 -4.25
C ASN A 297 -1.45 21.25 -4.69
N CYS A 298 -2.67 21.78 -4.72
CA CYS A 298 -3.85 21.00 -5.06
C CYS A 298 -4.75 21.73 -6.07
N ALA A 299 -5.54 20.97 -6.80
CA ALA A 299 -6.63 21.46 -7.62
C ALA A 299 -7.79 20.45 -7.58
N GLY A 300 -9.01 20.95 -7.73
CA GLY A 300 -10.22 20.14 -7.73
C GLY A 300 -11.32 20.81 -8.56
N GLU A 301 -12.03 20.04 -9.37
CA GLU A 301 -13.10 20.54 -10.23
C GLU A 301 -14.18 19.46 -10.40
N VAL A 302 -15.42 19.87 -10.64
CA VAL A 302 -16.52 18.96 -10.97
C VAL A 302 -16.82 19.06 -12.46
N PHE A 303 -16.71 17.93 -13.15
CA PHE A 303 -17.07 17.79 -14.55
C PHE A 303 -18.51 17.32 -14.67
N ASN A 304 -19.26 17.89 -15.61
CA ASN A 304 -20.57 17.34 -15.97
C ASN A 304 -20.37 15.97 -16.63
N VAL A 305 -21.18 14.99 -16.24
CA VAL A 305 -21.16 13.61 -16.75
C VAL A 305 -22.34 13.42 -17.68
#